data_AF-A0A3P2A2D2-F1
#
_entry.id   AF-A0A3P2A2D2-F1
#
_cell.length_a   1.000
_cell.length_b   1.000
_cell.length_c   1.000
_cell.angle_alpha   90.00
_cell.angle_beta   90.00
_cell.angle_gamma   90.00
#
_symmetry.space_group_name_H-M   'P 1'
#
loop_
_entity.id
_entity.type
_entity.pdbx_description
1 polymer ?
#
loop_
_entity_poly.entity_id
_entity_poly.type
_entity_poly.pdbx_seq_one_letter_code
_entity_poly.pdbx_strand_id
1 'polypeptide(L)'
;MLIGCEHGTIIGFTHHFCTAHMVYITQANYRRLLADPVPKLDMNGQDALLYTEHCIDWFSNLEAERLYLCKILLHEHSHPLFDQMIGKKWLYVFTPKDEYTHAVKPQPPRYHLAGCDCMRHHFTNLRLPVGFKETYGIEGVEAFRDWFTLHCDLLTEDSSRFLNKVQALWPRVQWENAVHQALHLLNSGVCHFYNLNLPQLKQAVTDLFTRYKTWVSSLPAPEQHALNAHKRHSSNCQGLSAPAVATQRLSGLLQQFTQEFKNPMRDALLMYYYQSALNSGLGNCSTTALEALGFEPCQKCRPETNSDSYLYD
;
A
#
# COMPACT_ATOMS: atom_id res chain seq x y z
N MET A 1 63.39 -23.59 4.95
CA MET A 1 63.94 -22.73 6.01
C MET A 1 63.80 -21.29 5.50
N LEU A 2 62.62 -20.72 5.72
CA LEU A 2 62.33 -19.62 6.65
C LEU A 2 62.82 -18.25 6.16
N ILE A 3 61.80 -17.41 5.87
CA ILE A 3 61.66 -15.98 6.22
C ILE A 3 62.60 -15.03 5.45
N GLY A 4 62.15 -14.04 4.69
CA GLY A 4 61.14 -12.96 4.92
C GLY A 4 61.89 -11.65 4.61
N CYS A 5 61.36 -10.48 4.26
CA CYS A 5 60.05 -9.86 4.23
C CYS A 5 60.30 -8.58 3.39
N GLU A 6 59.57 -8.33 2.30
CA GLU A 6 59.57 -7.03 1.63
C GLU A 6 58.26 -6.28 1.90
N HIS A 7 58.44 -4.99 2.21
CA HIS A 7 57.42 -4.04 2.59
C HIS A 7 56.56 -3.67 1.39
N GLY A 8 55.25 -3.93 1.49
CA GLY A 8 54.24 -3.38 0.59
C GLY A 8 53.21 -2.60 1.40
N THR A 9 53.30 -1.28 1.35
CA THR A 9 52.33 -0.33 1.91
C THR A 9 50.97 -0.56 1.26
N ILE A 10 50.01 -1.10 2.01
CA ILE A 10 48.61 -1.20 1.60
C ILE A 10 47.93 0.13 1.95
N ILE A 11 47.59 0.89 0.91
CA ILE A 11 46.65 2.03 1.02
C ILE A 11 45.28 1.44 1.34
N GLY A 12 44.92 1.48 2.62
CA GLY A 12 43.59 1.10 3.08
C GLY A 12 42.57 2.14 2.62
N PHE A 13 41.86 1.84 1.54
CA PHE A 13 40.57 2.46 1.29
C PHE A 13 39.62 1.98 2.38
N THR A 14 39.34 2.84 3.35
CA THR A 14 38.19 2.70 4.23
C THR A 14 36.93 2.84 3.39
N HIS A 15 36.50 1.74 2.79
CA HIS A 15 35.10 1.58 2.43
C HIS A 15 34.31 1.72 3.73
N HIS A 16 33.74 2.91 3.95
CA HIS A 16 32.57 3.07 4.81
C HIS A 16 31.49 2.16 4.22
N PHE A 17 31.44 0.92 4.71
CA PHE A 17 30.26 0.09 4.60
C PHE A 17 29.19 0.79 5.43
N CYS A 18 28.44 1.69 4.81
CA CYS A 18 27.10 2.01 5.28
C CYS A 18 26.35 0.69 5.30
N THR A 19 26.16 0.13 6.49
CA THR A 19 25.23 -0.98 6.69
C THR A 19 23.86 -0.49 6.22
N ALA A 20 23.47 -0.89 5.01
CA ALA A 20 22.16 -0.58 4.46
C ALA A 20 21.13 -1.26 5.36
N HIS A 21 20.60 -0.50 6.32
CA HIS A 21 19.53 -0.98 7.17
C HIS A 21 18.34 -1.35 6.29
N MET A 22 17.80 -2.55 6.45
CA MET A 22 16.68 -3.00 5.62
C MET A 22 15.47 -2.08 5.84
N VAL A 23 14.85 -1.65 4.74
CA VAL A 23 13.76 -0.68 4.74
C VAL A 23 12.45 -1.34 4.31
N TYR A 24 11.38 -1.06 5.03
CA TYR A 24 10.07 -1.68 4.88
C TYR A 24 9.02 -0.60 4.69
N ILE A 25 8.08 -0.84 3.78
CA ILE A 25 6.85 -0.04 3.67
C ILE A 25 5.69 -0.88 4.17
N THR A 26 4.84 -0.31 5.01
CA THR A 26 3.64 -1.02 5.48
C THR A 26 2.72 -1.32 4.30
N GLN A 27 1.88 -2.34 4.39
CA GLN A 27 0.91 -2.65 3.32
C GLN A 27 -0.03 -1.47 3.04
N ALA A 28 -0.47 -0.75 4.07
CA ALA A 28 -1.31 0.44 3.90
C ALA A 28 -0.61 1.50 3.04
N ASN A 29 0.70 1.65 3.23
CA ASN A 29 1.54 2.55 2.45
C ASN A 29 1.84 2.01 1.05
N TYR A 30 2.05 0.70 0.93
CA TYR A 30 2.24 0.03 -0.37
C TYR A 30 1.00 0.13 -1.27
N ARG A 31 -0.21 0.04 -0.70
CA ARG A 31 -1.47 0.23 -1.44
C ARG A 31 -1.59 1.62 -2.07
N ARG A 32 -0.83 2.61 -1.58
CA ARG A 32 -0.80 3.98 -2.10
C ARG A 32 0.16 4.16 -3.27
N LEU A 33 0.98 3.16 -3.61
CA LEU A 33 1.72 3.15 -4.87
C LEU A 33 0.74 2.96 -6.02
N LEU A 34 0.64 3.95 -6.88
CA LEU A 34 -0.17 3.92 -8.09
C LEU A 34 0.74 4.00 -9.32
N ALA A 35 0.26 3.47 -10.44
CA ALA A 35 0.88 3.72 -11.74
C ALA A 35 0.36 5.04 -12.32
N ASP A 36 1.17 5.66 -13.18
CA ASP A 36 0.73 6.77 -14.03
C ASP A 36 -0.56 6.38 -14.76
N PRO A 37 -1.63 7.21 -14.70
CA PRO A 37 -2.91 6.89 -15.32
C PRO A 37 -2.83 6.72 -16.84
N VAL A 38 -1.78 7.23 -17.49
CA VAL A 38 -1.45 6.96 -18.88
C VAL A 38 -0.44 5.81 -18.92
N PRO A 39 -0.83 4.62 -19.40
CA PRO A 39 0.05 3.46 -19.42
C PRO A 39 1.36 3.74 -20.16
N LYS A 40 2.49 3.33 -19.58
CA LYS A 40 3.83 3.47 -20.18
C LYS A 40 4.32 2.17 -20.78
N LEU A 41 3.75 1.05 -20.34
CA LEU A 41 4.04 -0.29 -20.82
C LEU A 41 2.79 -0.90 -21.45
N ASP A 42 2.97 -1.60 -22.58
CA ASP A 42 1.93 -2.48 -23.11
C ASP A 42 2.08 -3.86 -22.47
N MET A 43 1.14 -4.16 -21.58
CA MET A 43 1.05 -5.41 -20.84
C MET A 43 0.07 -6.40 -21.48
N ASN A 44 -0.53 -6.06 -22.62
CA ASN A 44 -1.42 -6.99 -23.31
C ASN A 44 -0.64 -8.22 -23.80
N GLY A 45 -1.08 -9.40 -23.36
CA GLY A 45 -0.39 -10.66 -23.65
C GLY A 45 0.91 -10.88 -22.86
N GLN A 46 1.25 -9.97 -21.93
CA GLN A 46 2.43 -10.08 -21.06
C GLN A 46 2.06 -10.51 -19.63
N ASP A 47 0.87 -11.09 -19.43
CA ASP A 47 0.35 -11.44 -18.11
C ASP A 47 1.23 -12.46 -17.35
N ALA A 48 2.03 -13.25 -18.08
CA ALA A 48 3.02 -14.18 -17.51
C ALA A 48 4.14 -13.47 -16.73
N LEU A 49 4.39 -12.16 -16.98
CA LEU A 49 5.38 -11.38 -16.22
C LEU A 49 4.94 -11.11 -14.78
N LEU A 50 3.63 -11.17 -14.50
CA LEU A 50 3.04 -10.90 -13.20
C LEU A 50 3.26 -12.06 -12.22
N TYR A 51 3.10 -13.30 -12.68
CA TYR A 51 3.28 -14.48 -11.84
C TYR A 51 3.72 -15.68 -12.66
N THR A 52 4.81 -16.34 -12.25
CA THR A 52 5.48 -17.35 -13.06
C THR A 52 4.76 -18.69 -13.11
N GLU A 53 3.98 -19.03 -12.09
CA GLU A 53 3.33 -20.35 -12.00
C GLU A 53 1.99 -20.39 -12.75
N HIS A 54 1.31 -19.25 -12.88
CA HIS A 54 0.00 -19.13 -13.52
C HIS A 54 -0.12 -17.84 -14.35
N CYS A 55 -0.64 -17.95 -15.56
CA CYS A 55 -1.00 -16.80 -16.38
C CYS A 55 -2.32 -16.20 -15.85
N ILE A 56 -2.26 -14.98 -15.31
CA ILE A 56 -3.39 -14.28 -14.69
C ILE A 56 -3.80 -13.10 -15.61
N ASP A 57 -4.63 -13.38 -16.59
CA ASP A 57 -5.06 -12.45 -17.64
C ASP A 57 -6.25 -11.54 -17.23
N TRP A 58 -6.35 -11.22 -15.93
CA TRP A 58 -7.53 -10.62 -15.29
C TRP A 58 -7.48 -9.09 -15.23
N PHE A 59 -6.30 -8.52 -15.41
CA PHE A 59 -6.03 -7.13 -15.14
C PHE A 59 -6.11 -6.30 -16.41
N SER A 60 -6.62 -5.08 -16.31
CA SER A 60 -6.45 -4.07 -17.37
C SER A 60 -4.98 -3.79 -17.59
N ASN A 61 -4.64 -3.17 -18.72
CA ASN A 61 -3.27 -2.79 -19.03
C ASN A 61 -2.61 -1.97 -17.90
N LEU A 62 -3.34 -1.00 -17.36
CA LEU A 62 -2.87 -0.16 -16.25
C LEU A 62 -2.69 -0.94 -14.93
N GLU A 63 -3.60 -1.85 -14.62
CA GLU A 63 -3.50 -2.69 -13.42
C GLU A 63 -2.32 -3.67 -13.51
N ALA A 64 -2.12 -4.28 -14.68
CA ALA A 64 -1.00 -5.16 -14.96
C ALA A 64 0.33 -4.41 -14.91
N GLU A 65 0.40 -3.22 -15.52
CA GLU A 65 1.59 -2.36 -15.48
C GLU A 65 1.94 -2.01 -14.04
N ARG A 66 0.97 -1.58 -13.24
CA ARG A 66 1.17 -1.29 -11.82
C ARG A 66 1.76 -2.51 -11.08
N LEU A 67 1.17 -3.69 -11.25
CA LEU A 67 1.64 -4.91 -10.60
C LEU A 67 3.08 -5.25 -11.00
N TYR A 68 3.40 -5.11 -12.29
CA TYR A 68 4.73 -5.41 -12.81
C TYR A 68 5.78 -4.40 -12.34
N LEU A 69 5.49 -3.11 -12.37
CA LEU A 69 6.40 -2.08 -11.84
C LEU A 69 6.62 -2.26 -10.33
N CYS A 70 5.58 -2.63 -9.58
CA CYS A 70 5.68 -2.96 -8.17
C CYS A 70 6.58 -4.19 -7.92
N LYS A 71 6.47 -5.22 -8.77
CA LYS A 71 7.37 -6.39 -8.73
C LYS A 71 8.81 -5.96 -8.98
N ILE A 72 9.07 -5.14 -10.01
CA ILE A 72 10.42 -4.61 -10.30
C ILE A 72 10.96 -3.82 -9.11
N LEU A 73 10.14 -2.93 -8.53
CA LEU A 73 10.51 -2.08 -7.39
C LEU A 73 10.97 -2.89 -6.18
N LEU A 74 10.40 -4.07 -5.95
CA LEU A 74 10.66 -4.88 -4.76
C LEU A 74 11.68 -6.00 -5.00
N HIS A 75 11.84 -6.47 -6.23
CA HIS A 75 12.60 -7.68 -6.54
C HIS A 75 13.72 -7.52 -7.53
N GLU A 76 13.57 -6.61 -8.49
CA GLU A 76 14.38 -6.59 -9.69
C GLU A 76 15.07 -5.22 -9.78
N HIS A 77 15.85 -4.85 -8.75
CA HIS A 77 16.53 -3.54 -8.72
C HIS A 77 17.56 -3.37 -9.85
N SER A 78 18.07 -4.48 -10.40
CA SER A 78 18.94 -4.49 -11.59
C SER A 78 18.15 -4.49 -12.91
N HIS A 79 16.81 -4.46 -12.85
CA HIS A 79 15.98 -4.45 -14.05
C HIS A 79 16.23 -3.16 -14.84
N PRO A 80 16.33 -3.21 -16.18
CA PRO A 80 16.61 -2.03 -17.01
C PRO A 80 15.59 -0.88 -16.84
N LEU A 81 14.37 -1.21 -16.41
CA LEU A 81 13.32 -0.21 -16.17
C LEU A 81 13.39 0.46 -14.80
N PHE A 82 14.21 -0.02 -13.86
CA PHE A 82 14.17 0.44 -12.47
C PHE A 82 14.42 1.95 -12.35
N ASP A 83 15.54 2.45 -12.87
CA ASP A 83 15.85 3.88 -12.79
C ASP A 83 14.87 4.72 -13.62
N GLN A 84 14.42 4.17 -14.75
CA GLN A 84 13.48 4.84 -15.64
C GLN A 84 12.11 5.03 -14.98
N MET A 85 11.58 4.01 -14.30
CA MET A 85 10.26 4.09 -13.67
C MET A 85 10.25 5.06 -12.49
N ILE A 86 11.36 5.15 -11.73
CA ILE A 86 11.52 6.10 -10.62
C ILE A 86 11.67 7.52 -11.16
N GLY A 87 12.65 7.74 -12.04
CA GLY A 87 12.98 9.08 -12.56
C GLY A 87 11.86 9.72 -13.38
N LYS A 88 11.09 8.91 -14.12
CA LYS A 88 9.93 9.38 -14.89
C LYS A 88 8.60 9.27 -14.13
N LYS A 89 8.61 8.85 -12.86
CA LYS A 89 7.44 8.72 -12.00
C LYS A 89 6.33 7.85 -12.59
N TRP A 90 6.71 6.73 -13.22
CA TRP A 90 5.76 5.74 -13.73
C TRP A 90 5.02 5.04 -12.59
N LEU A 91 5.69 4.92 -11.45
CA LEU A 91 5.07 4.73 -10.14
C LEU A 91 5.16 6.02 -9.35
N TYR A 92 4.14 6.29 -8.55
CA TYR A 92 4.15 7.36 -7.58
C TYR A 92 3.28 7.01 -6.38
N VAL A 93 3.56 7.67 -5.27
CA VAL A 93 2.71 7.62 -4.10
C VAL A 93 1.54 8.58 -4.24
N PHE A 94 0.33 8.07 -4.08
CA PHE A 94 -0.84 8.91 -3.87
C PHE A 94 -0.94 9.37 -2.42
N THR A 95 -0.93 10.67 -2.22
CA THR A 95 -1.34 11.32 -0.97
C THR A 95 -2.66 12.04 -1.21
N PRO A 96 -3.76 11.58 -0.59
CA PRO A 96 -5.04 12.25 -0.71
C PRO A 96 -4.90 13.72 -0.33
N LYS A 97 -5.60 14.59 -1.05
CA LYS A 97 -5.79 15.98 -0.60
C LYS A 97 -6.55 15.97 0.73
N ASP A 98 -6.28 16.97 1.54
CA ASP A 98 -6.97 17.13 2.81
C ASP A 98 -8.35 17.75 2.60
N GLU A 99 -9.37 16.91 2.76
CA GLU A 99 -10.77 17.35 2.66
C GLU A 99 -11.28 17.94 3.99
N TYR A 100 -10.46 17.94 5.05
CA TYR A 100 -10.81 18.40 6.40
C TYR A 100 -11.97 17.62 7.04
N THR A 101 -12.01 16.31 6.77
CA THR A 101 -13.07 15.40 7.23
C THR A 101 -12.60 14.42 8.30
N HIS A 102 -11.31 14.45 8.66
CA HIS A 102 -10.70 13.49 9.58
C HIS A 102 -9.76 14.18 10.59
N ALA A 103 -9.65 13.55 11.76
CA ALA A 103 -8.82 13.93 12.89
C ALA A 103 -7.32 13.78 12.61
N VAL A 104 -6.95 12.84 11.75
CA VAL A 104 -5.57 12.70 11.27
C VAL A 104 -5.50 13.27 9.86
N LYS A 105 -4.63 14.26 9.66
CA LYS A 105 -4.34 14.83 8.34
C LYS A 105 -3.78 13.76 7.40
N PRO A 106 -4.14 13.75 6.10
CA PRO A 106 -3.46 12.90 5.14
C PRO A 106 -1.95 13.18 5.15
N GLN A 107 -1.15 12.19 5.54
CA GLN A 107 0.31 12.27 5.52
C GLN A 107 0.87 11.47 4.34
N PRO A 108 2.04 11.85 3.80
CA PRO A 108 2.81 10.95 2.95
C PRO A 108 3.03 9.60 3.66
N PRO A 109 2.99 8.49 2.92
CA PRO A 109 3.27 7.18 3.49
C PRO A 109 4.72 7.15 3.97
N ARG A 110 4.93 6.41 5.06
CA ARG A 110 6.24 6.27 5.67
C ARG A 110 6.89 4.92 5.37
N TYR A 111 8.20 4.91 5.25
CA TYR A 111 9.01 3.69 5.29
C TYR A 111 9.70 3.55 6.65
N HIS A 112 10.07 2.34 7.02
CA HIS A 112 10.54 1.97 8.34
C HIS A 112 11.80 1.12 8.25
N LEU A 113 12.69 1.21 9.23
CA LEU A 113 13.80 0.26 9.35
C LEU A 113 13.31 -1.08 9.92
N ALA A 114 14.08 -2.15 9.68
CA ALA A 114 13.87 -3.46 10.28
C ALA A 114 13.65 -3.34 11.80
N GLY A 115 12.62 -4.01 12.33
CA GLY A 115 12.34 -4.03 13.77
C GLY A 115 11.66 -2.78 14.33
N CYS A 116 11.24 -1.81 13.50
CA CYS A 116 10.50 -0.65 13.98
C CYS A 116 9.14 -1.04 14.60
N ASP A 117 8.93 -0.70 15.86
CA ASP A 117 7.68 -0.98 16.57
C ASP A 117 6.46 -0.34 15.89
N CYS A 118 6.62 0.83 15.26
CA CYS A 118 5.54 1.51 14.54
C CYS A 118 4.98 0.69 13.36
N MET A 119 5.69 -0.34 12.88
CA MET A 119 5.13 -1.27 11.89
C MET A 119 3.99 -2.13 12.45
N ARG A 120 3.91 -2.27 13.77
CA ARG A 120 2.93 -3.10 14.48
C ARG A 120 1.86 -2.29 15.22
N HIS A 121 1.97 -0.96 15.22
CA HIS A 121 1.02 -0.09 15.93
C HIS A 121 -0.26 0.08 15.11
N HIS A 122 -1.41 -0.03 15.79
CA HIS A 122 -2.67 0.42 15.24
C HIS A 122 -2.71 1.96 15.26
N PHE A 123 -3.20 2.56 14.20
CA PHE A 123 -3.40 4.00 14.10
C PHE A 123 -4.87 4.29 14.36
N THR A 124 -5.14 5.16 15.32
CA THR A 124 -6.49 5.64 15.58
C THR A 124 -6.75 6.86 14.71
N ASN A 125 -7.76 6.79 13.85
CA ASN A 125 -8.23 7.95 13.09
C ASN A 125 -9.74 8.09 13.29
N LEU A 126 -10.18 9.31 13.51
CA LEU A 126 -11.58 9.64 13.73
C LEU A 126 -12.10 10.46 12.56
N ARG A 127 -13.19 10.01 11.93
CA ARG A 127 -13.92 10.81 10.95
C ARG A 127 -14.72 11.87 11.70
N LEU A 128 -14.57 13.13 11.30
CA LEU A 128 -15.28 14.24 11.94
C LEU A 128 -16.79 14.12 11.66
N PRO A 129 -17.64 14.57 12.61
CA PRO A 129 -19.08 14.64 12.39
C PRO A 129 -19.45 15.41 11.13
N VAL A 130 -20.57 15.00 10.51
CA VAL A 130 -21.17 15.76 9.40
C VAL A 130 -21.48 17.17 9.88
N GLY A 131 -21.13 18.19 9.09
CA GLY A 131 -21.34 19.58 9.45
C GLY A 131 -20.21 20.19 10.28
N PHE A 132 -19.19 19.43 10.70
CA PHE A 132 -18.13 19.96 11.56
C PHE A 132 -17.33 21.08 10.90
N LYS A 133 -16.82 20.82 9.68
CA LYS A 133 -16.07 21.81 8.90
C LYS A 133 -16.93 23.02 8.55
N GLU A 134 -18.20 22.79 8.23
CA GLU A 134 -19.17 23.84 7.90
C GLU A 134 -19.46 24.73 9.12
N THR A 135 -19.46 24.15 10.32
CA THR A 135 -19.78 24.84 11.58
C THR A 135 -18.59 25.59 12.16
N TYR A 136 -17.39 25.01 12.07
CA TYR A 136 -16.19 25.51 12.77
C TYR A 136 -15.09 26.01 11.82
N GLY A 137 -15.28 25.88 10.50
CA GLY A 137 -14.29 26.26 9.50
C GLY A 137 -13.05 25.37 9.51
N ILE A 138 -12.08 25.71 8.64
CA ILE A 138 -10.79 25.01 8.57
C ILE A 138 -10.00 25.20 9.87
N GLU A 139 -10.01 26.40 10.44
CA GLU A 139 -9.30 26.71 11.69
C GLU A 139 -9.81 25.84 12.86
N GLY A 140 -11.13 25.62 12.95
CA GLY A 140 -11.70 24.74 13.96
C GLY A 140 -11.35 23.27 13.75
N VAL A 141 -11.15 22.83 12.50
CA VAL A 141 -10.62 21.50 12.20
C VAL A 141 -9.18 21.37 12.67
N GLU A 142 -8.31 22.34 12.38
CA GLU A 142 -6.92 22.31 12.84
C GLU A 142 -6.82 22.35 14.37
N ALA A 143 -7.60 23.22 15.04
CA ALA A 143 -7.66 23.25 16.50
C ALA A 143 -8.12 21.92 17.11
N PHE A 144 -9.08 21.24 16.45
CA PHE A 144 -9.48 19.89 16.85
C PHE A 144 -8.36 18.86 16.66
N ARG A 145 -7.60 18.92 15.57
CA ARG A 145 -6.48 18.00 15.29
C ARG A 145 -5.37 18.13 16.32
N ASP A 146 -5.03 19.35 16.70
CA ASP A 146 -4.05 19.63 17.75
C ASP A 146 -4.50 19.04 19.08
N TRP A 147 -5.78 19.27 19.44
CA TRP A 147 -6.36 18.69 20.64
C TRP A 147 -6.40 17.15 20.59
N PHE A 148 -6.79 16.57 19.45
CA PHE A 148 -6.91 15.13 19.26
C PHE A 148 -5.57 14.43 19.40
N THR A 149 -4.49 15.02 18.91
CA THR A 149 -3.12 14.48 19.04
C THR A 149 -2.71 14.28 20.51
N LEU A 150 -3.23 15.10 21.43
CA LEU A 150 -2.95 15.02 22.86
C LEU A 150 -3.93 14.11 23.63
N HIS A 151 -5.06 13.75 23.03
CA HIS A 151 -6.18 13.08 23.71
C HIS A 151 -6.65 11.81 22.99
N CYS A 152 -5.99 11.38 21.92
CA CYS A 152 -6.40 10.23 21.13
C CYS A 152 -6.42 8.93 21.93
N ASP A 153 -5.52 8.80 22.91
CA ASP A 153 -5.44 7.59 23.75
C ASP A 153 -6.70 7.43 24.62
N LEU A 154 -7.32 8.54 25.04
CA LEU A 154 -8.58 8.53 25.78
C LEU A 154 -9.72 7.93 24.95
N LEU A 155 -9.69 8.05 23.62
CA LEU A 155 -10.70 7.45 22.77
C LEU A 155 -10.73 5.93 22.97
N THR A 156 -9.56 5.30 23.06
CA THR A 156 -9.43 3.85 23.26
C THR A 156 -9.55 3.42 24.72
N GLU A 157 -9.06 4.23 25.66
CA GLU A 157 -9.06 3.88 27.10
C GLU A 157 -10.41 4.12 27.77
N ASP A 158 -11.08 5.24 27.46
CA ASP A 158 -12.35 5.67 28.06
C ASP A 158 -13.13 6.54 27.07
N SER A 159 -13.80 5.88 26.12
CA SER A 159 -14.53 6.54 25.06
C SER A 159 -15.67 7.44 25.55
N SER A 160 -16.26 7.13 26.71
CA SER A 160 -17.30 7.96 27.33
C SER A 160 -16.71 9.29 27.81
N ARG A 161 -15.55 9.24 28.46
CA ARG A 161 -14.84 10.44 28.87
C ARG A 161 -14.31 11.25 27.69
N PHE A 162 -13.83 10.59 26.64
CA PHE A 162 -13.46 11.25 25.39
C PHE A 162 -14.67 11.99 24.79
N LEU A 163 -15.82 11.30 24.68
CA LEU A 163 -17.07 11.86 24.16
C LEU A 163 -17.52 13.10 24.93
N ASN A 164 -17.53 13.04 26.26
CA ASN A 164 -17.91 14.18 27.11
C ASN A 164 -16.98 15.38 26.90
N LYS A 165 -15.66 15.15 26.80
CA LYS A 165 -14.69 16.23 26.57
C LYS A 165 -14.84 16.86 25.19
N VAL A 166 -14.99 16.04 24.14
CA VAL A 166 -15.09 16.55 22.78
C VAL A 166 -16.41 17.30 22.57
N GLN A 167 -17.51 16.86 23.18
CA GLN A 167 -18.78 17.56 23.13
C GLN A 167 -18.75 18.90 23.89
N ALA A 168 -18.00 18.99 24.98
CA ALA A 168 -17.84 20.25 25.70
C ALA A 168 -17.09 21.32 24.87
N LEU A 169 -16.08 20.91 24.09
CA LEU A 169 -15.28 21.81 23.27
C LEU A 169 -15.94 22.13 21.92
N TRP A 170 -16.66 21.16 21.34
CA TRP A 170 -17.34 21.30 20.05
C TRP A 170 -18.83 20.87 20.12
N PRO A 171 -19.69 21.62 20.84
CA PRO A 171 -21.05 21.19 21.16
C PRO A 171 -22.06 21.28 20.00
N ARG A 172 -21.69 21.89 18.86
CA ARG A 172 -22.63 22.22 17.78
C ARG A 172 -22.80 21.11 16.74
N VAL A 173 -22.20 19.94 16.99
CA VAL A 173 -22.31 18.75 16.12
C VAL A 173 -22.52 17.48 16.96
N GLN A 174 -22.96 16.41 16.31
CA GLN A 174 -23.23 15.11 16.93
C GLN A 174 -21.97 14.22 16.89
N TRP A 175 -21.35 13.99 18.04
CA TRP A 175 -20.08 13.27 18.16
C TRP A 175 -20.24 11.76 18.38
N GLU A 176 -21.38 11.34 18.89
CA GLU A 176 -21.69 9.97 19.30
C GLU A 176 -21.40 8.98 18.18
N ASN A 177 -21.90 9.27 16.98
CA ASN A 177 -21.71 8.42 15.81
C ASN A 177 -20.24 8.40 15.35
N ALA A 178 -19.54 9.53 15.41
CA ALA A 178 -18.15 9.62 15.01
C ALA A 178 -17.24 8.83 15.96
N VAL A 179 -17.44 8.97 17.27
CA VAL A 179 -16.71 8.23 18.31
C VAL A 179 -17.00 6.73 18.22
N HIS A 180 -18.27 6.35 18.10
CA HIS A 180 -18.64 4.94 17.95
C HIS A 180 -17.99 4.31 16.72
N GLN A 181 -18.06 4.96 15.56
CA GLN A 181 -17.41 4.46 14.33
C GLN A 181 -15.90 4.31 14.48
N ALA A 182 -15.23 5.26 15.15
CA ALA A 182 -13.78 5.21 15.34
C ALA A 182 -13.34 4.00 16.17
N LEU A 183 -14.14 3.56 17.15
CA LEU A 183 -13.86 2.37 17.97
C LEU A 183 -14.04 1.06 17.22
N HIS A 184 -14.97 1.00 16.28
CA HIS A 184 -15.24 -0.19 15.46
C HIS A 184 -14.31 -0.30 14.25
N LEU A 185 -13.67 0.81 13.87
CA LEU A 185 -12.61 0.83 12.88
C LEU A 185 -11.29 0.38 13.53
N LEU A 186 -11.19 -0.91 13.84
CA LEU A 186 -9.88 -1.57 13.79
C LEU A 186 -9.31 -1.24 12.42
N ASN A 187 -8.10 -0.70 12.36
CA ASN A 187 -7.34 -0.43 11.14
C ASN A 187 -7.65 -1.54 10.10
N SER A 188 -8.61 -1.31 9.20
CA SER A 188 -9.23 -2.37 8.39
C SER A 188 -8.32 -2.82 7.24
N GLY A 189 -7.05 -2.47 7.35
CA GLY A 189 -5.93 -3.03 6.62
C GLY A 189 -5.54 -4.45 7.06
N VAL A 190 -6.31 -5.14 7.90
CA VAL A 190 -6.15 -6.60 8.10
C VAL A 190 -6.61 -7.31 6.83
N CYS A 191 -5.72 -7.31 5.84
CA CYS A 191 -5.83 -8.18 4.69
C CYS A 191 -5.65 -9.62 5.19
N HIS A 192 -6.50 -10.57 4.77
CA HIS A 192 -6.32 -11.98 5.14
C HIS A 192 -4.91 -12.50 4.82
N PHE A 193 -4.25 -11.89 3.83
CA PHE A 193 -2.88 -12.19 3.43
C PHE A 193 -1.80 -11.69 4.42
N TYR A 194 -2.12 -10.79 5.37
CA TYR A 194 -1.14 -10.17 6.28
C TYR A 194 -0.43 -11.18 7.19
N ASN A 195 -1.12 -12.26 7.55
CA ASN A 195 -0.59 -13.29 8.43
C ASN A 195 0.01 -14.49 7.67
N LEU A 196 -0.01 -14.44 6.33
CA LEU A 196 0.48 -15.55 5.52
C LEU A 196 1.97 -15.40 5.25
N ASN A 197 2.73 -16.45 5.51
CA ASN A 197 4.08 -16.59 5.01
C ASN A 197 4.10 -16.90 3.50
N LEU A 198 5.29 -16.88 2.89
CA LEU A 198 5.42 -17.07 1.44
C LEU A 198 4.81 -18.39 0.92
N PRO A 199 5.04 -19.56 1.54
CA PRO A 199 4.33 -20.79 1.17
C PRO A 199 2.80 -20.66 1.22
N GLN A 200 2.26 -20.06 2.27
CA GLN A 200 0.82 -19.84 2.42
C GLN A 200 0.26 -18.87 1.36
N LEU A 201 1.03 -17.85 0.97
CA LEU A 201 0.65 -16.93 -0.10
C LEU A 201 0.59 -17.62 -1.46
N LYS A 202 1.59 -18.46 -1.78
CA LYS A 202 1.57 -19.28 -3.00
C LYS A 202 0.34 -20.17 -3.05
N GLN A 203 0.06 -20.86 -1.95
CA GLN A 203 -1.14 -21.70 -1.85
C GLN A 203 -2.41 -20.86 -2.04
N ALA A 204 -2.50 -19.68 -1.43
CA ALA A 204 -3.67 -18.84 -1.56
C ALA A 204 -3.89 -18.31 -3.00
N VAL A 205 -2.82 -18.01 -3.75
CA VAL A 205 -2.90 -17.68 -5.18
C VAL A 205 -3.43 -18.86 -5.98
N THR A 206 -2.89 -20.06 -5.75
CA THR A 206 -3.34 -21.30 -6.39
C THR A 206 -4.81 -21.61 -6.08
N ASP A 207 -5.23 -21.46 -4.82
CA ASP A 207 -6.60 -21.69 -4.38
C ASP A 207 -7.58 -20.69 -5.01
N LEU A 208 -7.22 -19.40 -5.06
CA LEU A 208 -8.01 -18.37 -5.73
C LEU A 208 -8.18 -18.68 -7.22
N PHE A 209 -7.09 -19.08 -7.89
CA PHE A 209 -7.12 -19.43 -9.31
C PHE A 209 -7.97 -20.67 -9.57
N THR A 210 -7.88 -21.68 -8.71
CA THR A 210 -8.68 -22.90 -8.77
C THR A 210 -10.16 -22.60 -8.56
N ARG A 211 -10.51 -21.84 -7.52
CA ARG A 211 -11.88 -21.40 -7.25
C ARG A 211 -12.46 -20.60 -8.41
N TYR A 212 -11.67 -19.71 -9.01
CA TYR A 212 -12.09 -18.98 -10.21
C TYR A 212 -12.44 -19.94 -11.35
N LYS A 213 -11.57 -20.91 -11.66
CA LYS A 213 -11.84 -21.91 -12.72
C LYS A 213 -13.11 -22.72 -12.44
N THR A 214 -13.33 -23.16 -11.21
CA THR A 214 -14.55 -23.86 -10.81
C THR A 214 -15.78 -22.97 -10.98
N TRP A 215 -15.70 -21.72 -10.53
CA TRP A 215 -16.80 -20.76 -10.68
C TRP A 215 -17.13 -20.49 -12.15
N VAL A 216 -16.14 -20.17 -12.99
CA VAL A 216 -16.37 -19.95 -14.43
C VAL A 216 -16.97 -21.17 -15.10
N SER A 217 -16.49 -22.37 -14.78
CA SER A 217 -17.01 -23.63 -15.34
C SER A 217 -18.47 -23.90 -14.94
N SER A 218 -18.94 -23.32 -13.84
CA SER A 218 -20.34 -23.41 -13.40
C SER A 218 -21.28 -22.44 -14.11
N LEU A 219 -20.75 -21.44 -14.82
CA LEU A 219 -21.55 -20.44 -15.53
C LEU A 219 -22.05 -20.98 -16.89
N PRO A 220 -23.20 -20.53 -17.40
CA PRO A 220 -23.61 -20.77 -18.78
C PRO A 220 -22.57 -20.28 -19.80
N ALA A 221 -22.41 -20.97 -20.92
CA ALA A 221 -21.41 -20.61 -21.95
C ALA A 221 -21.46 -19.14 -22.44
N PRO A 222 -22.63 -18.51 -22.63
CA PRO A 222 -22.71 -17.09 -22.97
C PRO A 222 -22.10 -16.17 -21.89
N GLU A 223 -22.28 -16.51 -20.62
CA GLU A 223 -21.72 -15.76 -19.50
C GLU A 223 -20.21 -15.95 -19.38
N GLN A 224 -19.72 -17.17 -19.62
CA GLN A 224 -18.27 -17.43 -19.68
C GLN A 224 -17.60 -16.59 -20.77
N HIS A 225 -18.20 -16.55 -21.96
CA HIS A 225 -17.68 -15.76 -23.08
C HIS A 225 -17.73 -14.26 -22.75
N ALA A 226 -18.85 -13.77 -22.20
CA ALA A 226 -18.99 -12.36 -21.82
C ALA A 226 -17.98 -11.97 -20.73
N LEU A 227 -17.77 -12.83 -19.72
CA LEU A 227 -16.76 -12.62 -18.69
C LEU A 227 -15.36 -12.57 -19.30
N ASN A 228 -14.99 -13.52 -20.16
CA ASN A 228 -13.66 -13.52 -20.78
C ASN A 228 -13.40 -12.29 -21.64
N ALA A 229 -14.42 -11.80 -22.36
CA ALA A 229 -14.32 -10.57 -23.13
C ALA A 229 -14.12 -9.33 -22.24
N HIS A 230 -14.72 -9.31 -21.05
CA HIS A 230 -14.85 -8.09 -20.24
C HIS A 230 -14.08 -8.08 -18.91
N LYS A 231 -13.50 -9.20 -18.46
CA LYS A 231 -12.84 -9.35 -17.15
C LYS A 231 -11.69 -8.37 -16.92
N ARG A 232 -11.02 -7.95 -18.00
CA ARG A 232 -9.93 -6.97 -17.93
C ARG A 232 -10.44 -5.55 -17.65
N HIS A 233 -11.72 -5.25 -17.91
CA HIS A 233 -12.28 -3.94 -17.61
C HIS A 233 -12.53 -3.74 -16.10
N SER A 234 -12.71 -2.48 -15.71
CA SER A 234 -13.26 -2.14 -14.40
C SER A 234 -14.74 -2.54 -14.36
N SER A 235 -15.22 -3.02 -13.20
CA SER A 235 -16.64 -3.32 -12.99
C SER A 235 -17.55 -2.12 -13.22
N ASN A 236 -17.01 -0.90 -13.14
CA ASN A 236 -17.76 0.34 -13.31
C ASN A 236 -17.71 0.89 -14.75
N CYS A 237 -17.13 0.14 -15.69
CA CYS A 237 -17.05 0.56 -17.08
C CYS A 237 -18.46 0.62 -17.70
N GLN A 238 -18.84 1.80 -18.18
CA GLN A 238 -20.14 2.01 -18.82
C GLN A 238 -20.12 1.49 -20.26
N GLY A 239 -21.29 1.07 -20.76
CA GLY A 239 -21.45 0.65 -22.17
C GLY A 239 -20.98 -0.77 -22.49
N LEU A 240 -20.59 -1.56 -21.47
CA LEU A 240 -20.31 -2.99 -21.68
C LEU A 240 -21.59 -3.73 -22.07
N SER A 241 -21.50 -4.50 -23.16
CA SER A 241 -22.60 -5.33 -23.64
C SER A 241 -22.09 -6.68 -24.13
N ALA A 242 -22.97 -7.67 -24.10
CA ALA A 242 -22.70 -8.99 -24.64
C ALA A 242 -23.98 -9.48 -25.36
N PRO A 243 -23.91 -9.93 -26.63
CA PRO A 243 -25.08 -10.24 -27.47
C PRO A 243 -26.07 -11.30 -26.91
N ALA A 244 -25.71 -12.02 -25.86
CA ALA A 244 -26.50 -13.09 -25.26
C ALA A 244 -26.58 -13.03 -23.72
N VAL A 245 -26.19 -11.91 -23.11
CA VAL A 245 -26.25 -11.71 -21.65
C VAL A 245 -26.86 -10.34 -21.37
N ALA A 246 -27.94 -10.33 -20.58
CA ALA A 246 -28.59 -9.09 -20.17
C ALA A 246 -27.60 -8.17 -19.43
N THR A 247 -27.64 -6.86 -19.71
CA THR A 247 -26.70 -5.88 -19.15
C THR A 247 -26.62 -5.93 -17.62
N GLN A 248 -27.76 -6.07 -16.94
CA GLN A 248 -27.80 -6.18 -15.47
C GLN A 248 -27.10 -7.46 -14.98
N ARG A 249 -27.26 -8.58 -15.70
CA ARG A 249 -26.58 -9.84 -15.39
C ARG A 249 -25.08 -9.72 -15.63
N LEU A 250 -24.65 -9.11 -16.74
CA LEU A 250 -23.25 -8.86 -17.03
C LEU A 250 -22.60 -7.98 -15.95
N SER A 251 -23.26 -6.90 -15.55
CA SER A 251 -22.80 -6.03 -14.47
C SER A 251 -22.62 -6.79 -13.16
N GLY A 252 -23.63 -7.57 -12.75
CA GLY A 252 -23.54 -8.41 -11.55
C GLY A 252 -22.41 -9.44 -11.63
N LEU A 253 -22.21 -10.05 -12.81
CA LEU A 253 -21.14 -11.02 -13.05
C LEU A 253 -19.75 -10.39 -12.92
N LEU A 254 -19.54 -9.21 -13.51
CA LEU A 254 -18.28 -8.48 -13.44
C LEU A 254 -18.01 -7.92 -12.05
N GLN A 255 -19.05 -7.50 -11.33
CA GLN A 255 -18.95 -7.10 -9.93
C GLN A 255 -18.53 -8.27 -9.05
N GLN A 256 -19.19 -9.42 -9.20
CA GLN A 256 -18.84 -10.65 -8.49
C GLN A 256 -17.39 -11.07 -8.79
N PHE A 257 -17.01 -11.08 -10.08
CA PHE A 257 -15.64 -11.38 -10.49
C PHE A 257 -14.62 -10.45 -9.82
N THR A 258 -14.93 -9.15 -9.82
CA THR A 258 -14.06 -8.10 -9.27
C THR A 258 -13.87 -8.27 -7.77
N GLN A 259 -14.95 -8.52 -7.03
CA GLN A 259 -14.95 -8.61 -5.57
C GLN A 259 -14.37 -9.93 -5.07
N GLU A 260 -14.73 -11.06 -5.68
CA GLU A 260 -14.36 -12.39 -5.19
C GLU A 260 -13.02 -12.91 -5.73
N PHE A 261 -12.56 -12.43 -6.89
CA PHE A 261 -11.36 -12.96 -7.54
C PHE A 261 -10.33 -11.89 -7.90
N LYS A 262 -10.68 -10.88 -8.70
CA LYS A 262 -9.72 -9.89 -9.22
C LYS A 262 -9.03 -9.09 -8.11
N ASN A 263 -9.80 -8.48 -7.20
CA ASN A 263 -9.25 -7.72 -6.08
C ASN A 263 -8.46 -8.61 -5.10
N PRO A 264 -8.97 -9.77 -4.66
CA PRO A 264 -8.19 -10.70 -3.84
C PRO A 264 -6.88 -11.15 -4.51
N MET A 265 -6.89 -11.44 -5.81
CA MET A 265 -5.69 -11.85 -6.53
C MET A 265 -4.67 -10.73 -6.63
N ARG A 266 -5.10 -9.50 -6.94
CA ARG A 266 -4.23 -8.31 -6.92
C ARG A 266 -3.55 -8.18 -5.55
N ASP A 267 -4.32 -8.27 -4.48
CA ASP A 267 -3.83 -8.14 -3.12
C ASP A 267 -2.87 -9.29 -2.75
N ALA A 268 -3.16 -10.53 -3.17
CA ALA A 268 -2.30 -11.69 -2.98
C ALA A 268 -0.95 -11.54 -3.71
N LEU A 269 -0.96 -11.11 -4.97
CA LEU A 269 0.28 -10.88 -5.75
C LEU A 269 1.14 -9.77 -5.15
N LEU A 270 0.51 -8.67 -4.75
CA LEU A 270 1.18 -7.56 -4.07
C LEU A 270 1.86 -8.03 -2.76
N MET A 271 1.20 -8.87 -1.97
CA MET A 271 1.78 -9.45 -0.75
C MET A 271 2.84 -10.51 -1.04
N TYR A 272 2.65 -11.30 -2.09
CA TYR A 272 3.64 -12.26 -2.57
C TYR A 272 4.95 -11.55 -2.92
N TYR A 273 4.89 -10.44 -3.68
CA TYR A 273 6.09 -9.68 -4.03
C TYR A 273 6.77 -9.13 -2.77
N TYR A 274 5.99 -8.52 -1.88
CA TYR A 274 6.52 -8.00 -0.63
C TYR A 274 7.23 -9.09 0.21
N GLN A 275 6.56 -10.21 0.50
CA GLN A 275 7.13 -11.30 1.32
C GLN A 275 8.31 -12.01 0.65
N SER A 276 8.26 -12.17 -0.67
CA SER A 276 9.35 -12.79 -1.41
C SER A 276 10.61 -11.90 -1.36
N ALA A 277 10.45 -10.56 -1.40
CA ALA A 277 11.56 -9.62 -1.31
C ALA A 277 12.22 -9.69 0.06
N LEU A 278 11.42 -9.78 1.12
CA LEU A 278 11.91 -9.99 2.49
C LEU A 278 12.69 -11.29 2.63
N ASN A 279 12.15 -12.41 2.13
CA ASN A 279 12.81 -13.72 2.22
C ASN A 279 14.10 -13.82 1.41
N SER A 280 14.19 -13.09 0.29
CA SER A 280 15.38 -13.11 -0.58
C SER A 280 16.51 -12.20 -0.08
N GLY A 281 16.29 -11.42 0.99
CA GLY A 281 17.20 -10.36 1.41
C GLY A 281 17.29 -9.19 0.41
N LEU A 282 16.46 -9.20 -0.62
CA LEU A 282 16.38 -8.18 -1.68
C LEU A 282 15.41 -7.04 -1.32
N GLY A 283 14.65 -7.17 -0.21
CA GLY A 283 13.66 -6.21 0.28
C GLY A 283 14.19 -4.84 0.68
N ASN A 284 15.43 -4.50 0.32
CA ASN A 284 16.01 -3.19 0.52
C ASN A 284 15.63 -2.28 -0.64
N CYS A 285 14.37 -1.84 -0.71
CA CYS A 285 14.06 -0.69 -1.55
C CYS A 285 14.98 0.45 -1.11
N SER A 286 15.74 1.02 -2.05
CA SER A 286 16.62 2.15 -1.79
C SER A 286 15.81 3.27 -1.12
N THR A 287 16.29 3.82 0.00
CA THR A 287 15.66 4.97 0.65
C THR A 287 15.51 6.12 -0.35
N THR A 288 16.52 6.35 -1.19
CA THR A 288 16.49 7.33 -2.27
C THR A 288 15.38 7.04 -3.29
N ALA A 289 15.17 5.77 -3.66
CA ALA A 289 14.09 5.41 -4.57
C ALA A 289 12.71 5.62 -3.92
N LEU A 290 12.54 5.26 -2.63
CA LEU A 290 11.30 5.47 -1.89
C LEU A 290 10.99 6.96 -1.72
N GLU A 291 11.99 7.78 -1.38
CA GLU A 291 11.85 9.23 -1.27
C GLU A 291 11.52 9.86 -2.63
N ALA A 292 12.15 9.41 -3.72
CA ALA A 292 11.83 9.86 -5.08
C ALA A 292 10.39 9.51 -5.50
N LEU A 293 9.84 8.40 -4.99
CA LEU A 293 8.44 8.01 -5.17
C LEU A 293 7.46 8.82 -4.28
N GLY A 294 7.97 9.54 -3.29
CA GLY A 294 7.18 10.37 -2.37
C GLY A 294 6.89 9.75 -1.00
N PHE A 295 7.64 8.72 -0.58
CA PHE A 295 7.62 8.25 0.81
C PHE A 295 8.47 9.14 1.71
N GLU A 296 8.15 9.15 3.00
CA GLU A 296 8.98 9.76 4.04
C GLU A 296 9.59 8.70 4.98
N PRO A 297 10.74 8.95 5.62
CA PRO A 297 11.19 8.11 6.71
C PRO A 297 10.21 8.16 7.88
N CYS A 298 10.04 7.02 8.56
CA CYS A 298 9.42 6.98 9.88
C CYS A 298 10.24 7.85 10.84
N GLN A 299 9.56 8.70 11.61
CA GLN A 299 10.21 9.63 12.54
C GLN A 299 11.06 8.91 13.59
N LYS A 300 10.61 7.73 14.07
CA LYS A 300 11.37 6.87 14.99
C LYS A 300 12.50 6.09 14.32
N CYS A 301 12.51 6.03 12.99
CA CYS A 301 13.52 5.34 12.19
C CYS A 301 14.51 6.28 11.54
N ARG A 302 14.36 7.60 11.72
CA ARG A 302 15.39 8.54 11.28
C ARG A 302 16.67 8.15 12.02
N PRO A 303 17.78 7.90 11.32
CA PRO A 303 19.08 7.97 11.98
C PRO A 303 19.10 9.32 12.69
N GLU A 304 19.54 9.36 13.95
CA GLU A 304 20.02 10.62 14.50
C GLU A 304 21.02 11.12 13.47
N THR A 305 20.63 12.15 12.73
CA THR A 305 21.63 12.97 12.08
C THR A 305 22.44 13.43 13.27
N ASN A 306 23.69 12.98 13.37
CA ASN A 306 24.64 13.56 14.30
C ASN A 306 24.45 15.06 14.11
N SER A 307 23.77 15.67 15.08
CA SER A 307 23.81 17.09 15.27
C SER A 307 25.26 17.28 15.63
N ASP A 308 26.08 17.49 14.60
CA ASP A 308 27.45 17.91 14.77
C ASP A 308 27.35 19.10 15.70
N SER A 309 27.88 18.84 16.88
CA SER A 309 28.43 19.82 17.78
C SER A 309 29.27 20.79 16.96
N TYR A 310 28.65 21.82 16.42
CA TYR A 310 29.30 23.11 16.23
C TYR A 310 29.21 23.85 17.56
N LEU A 311 29.91 23.28 18.55
CA LEU A 311 30.60 24.07 19.56
C LEU A 311 31.91 24.50 18.90
N TYR A 312 31.96 25.74 18.42
CA TYR A 312 33.10 26.64 18.18
C TYR A 312 32.45 27.89 17.53
N ASP A 313 32.40 29.08 18.11
CA ASP A 313 33.18 29.73 19.17
C ASP A 313 32.30 30.51 20.16
#